data_AF-A0A383V736-F1
#
_entry.id   AF-A0A383V736-F1
#
_cell.length_a   1.000
_cell.length_b   1.000
_cell.length_c   1.000
_cell.angle_alpha   90.00
_cell.angle_beta   90.00
_cell.angle_gamma   90.00
#
_symmetry.space_group_name_H-M   'P 1'
#
loop_
_entity.id
_entity.type
_entity.pdbx_description
1 polymer ?
#
loop_
_entity_poly.entity_id
_entity_poly.type
_entity_poly.pdbx_seq_one_letter_code
_entity_poly.pdbx_strand_id
1 'polypeptide(L)'
;MALQQRTAIARRAAFSGRVAPCRPAAASRRGSVKVQSLLREWSPSNKEFIELVLSEFPDKGVATVEEARALYSNGGYTYLDVRSQLEVEEVGKVKDAVNIPFMLVSRKYDPETRERKMVKEPNPDFVRQ
;
A
#
# COMPACT_ATOMS: atom_id res chain seq x y z
N MET A 1 46.94 -13.23 61.24
CA MET A 1 46.05 -12.52 62.18
C MET A 1 44.77 -12.18 61.44
N ALA A 2 43.63 -12.55 62.02
CA ALA A 2 42.31 -12.55 61.39
C ALA A 2 41.77 -11.13 61.14
N LEU A 3 41.25 -10.89 59.95
CA LEU A 3 40.45 -9.71 59.63
C LEU A 3 38.98 -10.14 59.65
N GLN A 4 38.26 -9.74 60.70
CA GLN A 4 36.86 -10.06 60.92
C GLN A 4 36.06 -8.78 60.74
N GLN A 5 35.34 -8.65 59.62
CA GLN A 5 34.43 -7.54 59.39
C GLN A 5 32.98 -8.04 59.47
N ARG A 6 32.20 -7.28 60.22
CA ARG A 6 30.83 -7.54 60.71
C ARG A 6 29.78 -7.01 59.73
N THR A 7 28.64 -7.72 59.66
CA THR A 7 27.24 -7.21 59.53
C THR A 7 26.87 -6.42 58.25
N ALA A 8 25.66 -6.40 57.69
CA ALA A 8 24.32 -6.69 58.20
C ALA A 8 23.39 -7.10 57.03
N ILE A 9 22.38 -7.91 57.34
CA ILE A 9 21.27 -8.27 56.45
C ILE A 9 20.26 -7.11 56.44
N ALA A 10 20.05 -6.47 55.30
CA ALA A 10 19.00 -5.46 55.13
C ALA A 10 17.89 -6.00 54.23
N ARG A 11 16.73 -6.25 54.86
CA ARG A 11 15.47 -6.68 54.26
C ARG A 11 14.95 -5.63 53.28
N ARG A 12 14.73 -6.00 52.00
CA ARG A 12 13.97 -5.17 51.07
C ARG A 12 12.47 -5.28 51.39
N ALA A 13 11.88 -4.14 51.75
CA ALA A 13 10.45 -3.98 51.97
C ALA A 13 9.67 -4.29 50.68
N ALA A 14 8.64 -5.11 50.79
CA ALA A 14 7.70 -5.39 49.70
C ALA A 14 6.79 -4.17 49.50
N PHE A 15 6.86 -3.55 48.33
CA PHE A 15 5.96 -2.48 47.92
C PHE A 15 4.65 -3.12 47.44
N SER A 16 3.62 -3.15 48.28
CA SER A 16 2.28 -3.63 47.89
C SER A 16 1.49 -2.53 47.18
N GLY A 17 1.84 -2.28 45.91
CA GLY A 17 1.00 -1.48 45.04
C GLY A 17 -0.28 -2.24 44.69
N ARG A 18 -1.45 -1.71 45.06
CA ARG A 18 -2.74 -2.19 44.55
C ARG A 18 -2.80 -1.93 43.04
N VAL A 19 -2.76 -2.99 42.24
CA VAL A 19 -2.98 -2.92 40.80
C VAL A 19 -4.48 -2.82 40.54
N ALA A 20 -4.92 -1.72 39.91
CA ALA A 20 -6.30 -1.61 39.43
C ALA A 20 -6.53 -2.62 38.29
N PRO A 21 -7.66 -3.35 38.24
CA PRO A 21 -7.91 -4.28 37.16
C PRO A 21 -8.15 -3.51 35.85
N CYS A 22 -7.26 -3.70 34.88
CA CYS A 22 -7.48 -3.26 33.50
C CYS A 22 -8.73 -3.95 32.94
N ARG A 23 -9.76 -3.18 32.58
CA ARG A 23 -10.90 -3.70 31.81
C ARG A 23 -10.39 -4.28 30.49
N PRO A 24 -10.75 -5.52 30.12
CA PRO A 24 -10.39 -6.03 28.79
C PRO A 24 -11.15 -5.20 27.75
N ALA A 25 -10.41 -4.62 26.80
CA ALA A 25 -10.99 -4.01 25.62
C ALA A 25 -11.83 -5.08 24.89
N ALA A 26 -13.11 -4.79 24.66
CA ALA A 26 -13.97 -5.67 23.89
C ALA A 26 -13.34 -5.88 22.51
N ALA A 27 -12.84 -7.09 22.27
CA ALA A 27 -12.29 -7.48 20.98
C ALA A 27 -13.40 -7.34 19.93
N SER A 28 -13.34 -6.26 19.15
CA SER A 28 -14.16 -6.10 17.95
C SER A 28 -13.90 -7.31 17.06
N ARG A 29 -14.91 -8.18 16.95
CA ARG A 29 -14.91 -9.31 16.02
C ARG A 29 -14.94 -8.73 14.61
N ARG A 30 -13.77 -8.43 14.04
CA ARG A 30 -13.65 -8.24 12.59
C ARG A 30 -13.94 -9.61 11.97
N GLY A 31 -15.19 -9.80 11.55
CA GLY A 31 -15.56 -10.98 10.78
C GLY A 31 -14.62 -11.08 9.59
N SER A 32 -13.91 -12.21 9.47
CA SER A 32 -13.11 -12.49 8.29
C SER A 32 -14.07 -12.66 7.12
N VAL A 33 -14.20 -11.64 6.28
CA VAL A 33 -14.92 -11.79 5.00
C VAL A 33 -14.11 -12.75 4.16
N LYS A 34 -14.61 -13.98 3.98
CA LYS A 34 -14.03 -14.94 3.05
C LYS A 34 -14.40 -14.48 1.64
N VAL A 35 -13.53 -13.68 1.02
CA VAL A 35 -13.62 -13.40 -0.42
C VAL A 35 -13.24 -14.69 -1.13
N GLN A 36 -14.21 -15.37 -1.73
CA GLN A 36 -13.93 -16.47 -2.65
C GLN A 36 -13.27 -15.86 -3.89
N SER A 37 -11.95 -15.93 -3.98
CA SER A 37 -11.24 -15.64 -5.22
C SER A 37 -11.58 -16.75 -6.21
N LEU A 38 -12.60 -16.53 -7.04
CA LEU A 38 -12.75 -17.29 -8.28
C LEU A 38 -11.52 -16.97 -9.12
N LEU A 39 -10.47 -17.78 -8.96
CA LEU A 39 -9.30 -17.73 -9.80
C LEU A 39 -9.74 -18.22 -11.17
N ARG A 40 -10.31 -17.32 -11.98
CA ARG A 40 -10.55 -17.59 -13.39
C ARG A 40 -9.17 -17.74 -14.01
N GLU A 41 -8.78 -18.98 -14.27
CA GLU A 41 -7.53 -19.28 -14.93
C GLU A 41 -7.51 -18.53 -16.26
N TRP A 42 -6.63 -17.54 -16.35
CA TRP A 42 -6.41 -16.81 -17.59
C TRP A 42 -5.72 -17.77 -18.54
N SER A 43 -6.51 -18.40 -19.39
CA SER A 43 -5.98 -19.11 -20.55
C SER A 43 -5.63 -18.04 -21.59
N PRO A 44 -4.35 -17.86 -21.96
CA PRO A 44 -3.91 -16.90 -22.99
C PRO A 44 -4.56 -17.14 -24.36
N SER A 45 -5.32 -18.23 -24.50
CA SER A 45 -5.82 -18.78 -25.76
C SER A 45 -7.30 -18.50 -26.04
N ASN A 46 -8.01 -17.76 -25.20
CA ASN A 46 -9.41 -17.38 -25.47
C ASN A 46 -9.48 -16.26 -26.52
N LYS A 47 -9.21 -16.62 -27.78
CA LYS A 47 -9.22 -15.69 -28.92
C LYS A 47 -10.56 -14.97 -29.07
N GLU A 48 -11.66 -15.68 -28.88
CA GLU A 48 -13.02 -15.13 -28.94
C GLU A 48 -13.24 -13.99 -27.93
N PHE A 49 -12.67 -14.11 -26.72
CA PHE A 49 -12.76 -13.06 -25.71
C PHE A 49 -11.94 -11.83 -26.09
N ILE A 50 -10.75 -12.03 -26.64
CA ILE A 50 -9.89 -10.92 -27.08
C ILE A 50 -10.57 -10.16 -28.22
N GLU A 51 -11.13 -10.86 -29.21
CA GLU A 51 -11.83 -10.26 -30.33
C GLU A 51 -13.07 -9.47 -29.90
N LEU A 52 -13.87 -10.02 -28.97
CA LEU A 52 -15.02 -9.31 -28.39
C LEU A 52 -14.57 -8.00 -27.72
N VAL A 53 -13.56 -8.07 -26.86
CA VAL A 53 -13.02 -6.89 -26.17
C VAL A 53 -12.47 -5.87 -27.19
N LEU A 54 -11.74 -6.30 -28.21
CA LEU A 54 -11.23 -5.38 -29.23
C LEU A 54 -12.33 -4.72 -30.06
N SER A 55 -13.50 -5.36 -30.20
CA SER A 55 -14.65 -4.74 -30.87
C SER A 55 -15.45 -3.78 -29.98
N GLU A 56 -15.46 -4.00 -28.67
CA GLU A 56 -16.19 -3.14 -27.71
C GLU A 56 -15.42 -1.86 -27.35
N PHE A 57 -14.11 -1.85 -27.55
CA PHE A 57 -13.26 -0.68 -27.29
C PHE A 57 -12.95 0.04 -28.62
N PRO A 58 -13.08 1.37 -28.67
CA PRO A 58 -13.08 2.31 -27.54
C PRO A 58 -14.44 2.64 -26.90
N ASP A 59 -15.56 2.18 -27.44
CA ASP A 59 -16.91 2.67 -27.08
C ASP A 59 -17.30 2.43 -25.61
N LYS A 60 -16.88 1.31 -25.01
CA LYS A 60 -17.20 0.96 -23.61
C LYS A 60 -16.55 1.87 -22.58
N GLY A 61 -15.39 2.45 -22.88
CA GLY A 61 -14.66 3.41 -22.04
C GLY A 61 -14.06 2.89 -20.71
N VAL A 62 -14.61 1.83 -20.10
CA VAL A 62 -14.13 1.25 -18.83
C VAL A 62 -13.93 -0.26 -18.97
N ALA A 63 -12.73 -0.73 -18.64
CA ALA A 63 -12.33 -2.13 -18.74
C ALA A 63 -12.21 -2.80 -17.37
N THR A 64 -12.53 -4.10 -17.29
CA THR A 64 -12.11 -4.94 -16.15
C THR A 64 -10.62 -5.26 -16.23
N VAL A 65 -10.05 -5.85 -15.18
CA VAL A 65 -8.62 -6.23 -15.14
C VAL A 65 -8.27 -7.21 -16.28
N GLU A 66 -9.18 -8.14 -16.59
CA GLU A 66 -9.01 -9.13 -17.65
C GLU A 66 -9.07 -8.50 -19.04
N GLU A 67 -10.03 -7.60 -19.26
CA GLU A 67 -10.17 -6.85 -20.51
C GLU A 67 -8.97 -5.94 -20.73
N ALA A 68 -8.53 -5.22 -19.69
CA ALA A 68 -7.34 -4.36 -19.73
C ALA A 68 -6.09 -5.16 -20.10
N ARG A 69 -5.95 -6.39 -19.60
CA ARG A 69 -4.84 -7.28 -19.98
C ARG A 69 -4.91 -7.70 -21.44
N ALA A 70 -6.11 -7.98 -21.96
CA ALA A 70 -6.32 -8.30 -23.38
C ALA A 70 -5.98 -7.11 -24.30
N LEU A 71 -6.45 -5.91 -23.94
CA LEU A 71 -6.16 -4.66 -24.65
C LEU A 71 -4.66 -4.34 -24.65
N TYR A 72 -4.01 -4.49 -23.50
CA TYR A 72 -2.57 -4.25 -23.34
C TYR A 72 -1.72 -5.26 -24.12
N SER A 73 -2.08 -6.55 -24.09
CA SER A 73 -1.23 -7.61 -24.67
C SER A 73 -1.47 -7.81 -26.17
N ASN A 74 -2.69 -7.62 -26.67
CA ASN A 74 -3.08 -7.95 -28.06
C ASN A 74 -3.67 -6.75 -28.82
N GLY A 75 -4.18 -5.73 -28.13
CA GLY A 75 -4.84 -4.58 -28.75
C GLY A 75 -3.93 -3.43 -29.12
N GLY A 76 -2.63 -3.50 -28.81
CA GLY A 76 -1.68 -2.42 -29.07
C GLY A 76 -1.91 -1.17 -28.21
N TYR A 77 -2.71 -1.26 -27.15
CA TYR A 77 -2.96 -0.15 -26.24
C TYR A 77 -1.75 0.09 -25.33
N THR A 78 -1.43 1.37 -25.12
CA THR A 78 -0.38 1.78 -24.18
C THR A 78 -0.96 1.89 -22.77
N TYR A 79 -0.28 1.30 -21.78
CA TYR A 79 -0.68 1.42 -20.38
C TYR A 79 -0.18 2.76 -19.81
N LEU A 80 -1.12 3.67 -19.53
CA LEU A 80 -0.84 4.95 -18.90
C LEU A 80 -1.04 4.85 -17.37
N ASP A 81 0.05 4.96 -16.61
CA ASP A 81 0.01 5.02 -15.16
C ASP A 81 0.00 6.49 -14.70
N VAL A 82 -1.10 6.94 -14.09
CA VAL A 82 -1.28 8.33 -13.62
C VAL A 82 -0.91 8.53 -12.15
N ARG A 83 -0.41 7.48 -11.49
CA ARG A 83 -0.02 7.51 -10.08
C ARG A 83 1.23 8.38 -9.86
N SER A 84 1.45 8.79 -8.62
CA SER A 84 2.63 9.59 -8.27
C SER A 84 3.91 8.78 -8.46
N GLN A 85 4.99 9.44 -8.88
CA GLN A 85 6.30 8.83 -9.07
C GLN A 85 6.77 8.06 -7.82
N LEU A 86 6.52 8.61 -6.64
CA LEU A 86 6.88 8.00 -5.36
C LEU A 86 6.16 6.67 -5.13
N GLU A 87 4.89 6.56 -5.52
CA GLU A 87 4.14 5.31 -5.40
C GLU A 87 4.64 4.25 -6.38
N VAL A 88 5.00 4.67 -7.60
CA VAL A 88 5.57 3.78 -8.62
C VAL A 88 6.92 3.21 -8.16
N GLU A 89 7.74 4.01 -7.49
CA GLU A 89 9.02 3.58 -6.93
C GLU A 89 8.86 2.62 -5.74
N GLU A 90 7.84 2.80 -4.90
CA GLU A 90 7.62 1.97 -3.71
C GLU A 90 6.88 0.66 -4.01
N VAL A 91 5.88 0.68 -4.89
CA VAL A 91 5.00 -0.47 -5.17
C VAL A 91 5.38 -1.17 -6.47
N GLY A 92 6.06 -0.47 -7.37
CA GLY A 92 6.34 -0.91 -8.73
C GLY A 92 5.25 -0.46 -9.72
N LYS A 93 5.53 -0.69 -11.00
CA LYS A 93 4.62 -0.41 -12.12
C LYS A 93 4.40 -1.65 -12.98
N VAL A 94 3.32 -1.62 -13.75
CA VAL A 94 3.09 -2.59 -14.83
C VAL A 94 4.23 -2.48 -15.84
N LYS A 95 4.66 -3.64 -16.37
CA LYS A 95 5.72 -3.69 -17.38
C LYS A 95 5.35 -2.81 -18.58
N ASP A 96 6.32 -2.12 -19.16
CA ASP A 96 6.19 -1.21 -20.31
C ASP A 96 5.14 -0.08 -20.16
N ALA A 97 4.64 0.15 -18.93
CA ALA A 97 3.76 1.26 -18.63
C ALA A 97 4.52 2.60 -18.68
N VAL A 98 3.86 3.57 -19.31
CA VAL A 98 4.27 4.98 -19.34
C VAL A 98 3.66 5.65 -18.11
N ASN A 99 4.50 6.20 -17.23
CA ASN A 99 4.02 6.91 -16.06
C ASN A 99 3.98 8.42 -16.36
N ILE A 100 2.78 9.00 -16.32
CA ILE A 100 2.57 10.44 -16.41
C ILE A 100 1.72 10.84 -15.18
N PRO A 101 2.37 11.21 -14.07
CA PRO A 101 1.67 11.50 -12.82
C PRO A 101 0.69 12.65 -12.94
N PHE A 102 -0.51 12.48 -12.37
CA PHE A 102 -1.46 13.58 -12.20
C PHE A 102 -0.99 14.59 -11.14
N MET A 103 -0.35 14.09 -10.07
CA MET A 103 0.24 14.90 -9.01
C MET A 103 1.71 14.55 -8.80
N LEU A 104 2.52 15.58 -8.65
CA LEU A 104 3.91 15.46 -8.25
C LEU A 104 3.97 15.42 -6.72
N VAL A 105 4.50 14.32 -6.18
CA VAL A 105 4.63 14.11 -4.74
C VAL A 105 6.11 14.02 -4.40
N SER A 106 6.57 14.90 -3.50
CA SER A 106 7.97 14.91 -3.03
C SER A 106 8.04 14.94 -1.50
N ARG A 107 9.06 14.31 -0.95
CA ARG A 107 9.39 14.38 0.48
C ARG A 107 10.35 15.55 0.69
N LYS A 108 9.85 16.67 1.23
CA LYS A 108 10.69 17.83 1.60
C LYS A 108 10.92 17.82 3.11
N TYR A 109 12.17 18.02 3.52
CA TYR A 109 12.52 18.18 4.93
C TYR A 109 12.23 19.62 5.35
N ASP A 110 11.49 19.78 6.43
CA ASP A 110 11.21 21.08 7.03
C ASP A 110 12.17 21.29 8.22
N PRO A 111 13.10 22.25 8.15
CA PRO A 111 14.09 22.48 9.21
C PRO A 111 13.48 23.04 10.50
N GLU A 112 12.31 23.69 10.44
CA GLU A 112 11.66 24.26 11.62
C GLU A 112 10.95 23.19 12.44
N THR A 113 10.19 22.33 11.78
CA THR A 113 9.48 21.23 12.45
C THR A 113 10.35 19.97 12.60
N ARG A 114 11.55 19.95 12.00
CA ARG A 114 12.49 18.82 11.94
C ARG A 114 11.87 17.52 11.41
N GLU A 115 10.83 17.65 10.58
CA GLU A 115 10.03 16.54 10.07
C GLU A 115 10.05 16.53 8.54
N ARG A 116 9.85 15.34 7.96
CA ARG A 116 9.67 15.20 6.50
C ARG A 116 8.20 15.37 6.16
N LYS A 117 7.86 16.46 5.46
CA LYS A 117 6.51 16.71 4.96
C LYS A 117 6.39 16.21 3.52
N MET A 118 5.27 15.57 3.22
CA MET A 118 4.91 15.25 1.84
C MET A 118 4.27 16.48 1.20
N VAL A 119 4.92 17.04 0.19
CA VAL A 119 4.40 18.15 -0.60
C VAL A 119 3.78 17.58 -1.87
N LYS A 120 2.53 17.94 -2.13
CA LYS A 120 1.76 17.53 -3.31
C LYS A 120 1.48 18.75 -4.16
N GLU A 121 1.97 18.74 -5.39
CA GLU A 121 1.77 19.82 -6.36
C GLU A 121 1.11 19.22 -7.62
N PRO A 122 0.12 19.90 -8.23
CA PRO A 122 -0.49 19.43 -9.48
C PRO A 122 0.55 19.45 -10.61
N ASN A 123 0.52 18.45 -11.49
CA ASN A 123 1.44 18.41 -12.62
C ASN A 123 1.01 19.43 -13.70
N PRO A 124 1.80 20.48 -13.97
CA PRO A 124 1.42 21.51 -14.95
C PRO A 124 1.31 20.95 -16.37
N ASP A 125 2.09 19.92 -16.71
CA ASP A 125 2.10 19.31 -18.04
C ASP A 125 0.88 18.43 -18.30
N PHE A 126 0.20 17.98 -17.24
CA PHE A 126 -1.03 17.20 -17.34
C PHE A 126 -2.26 18.10 -17.55
N VAL A 127 -2.26 19.30 -16.95
CA VAL A 127 -3.41 20.22 -16.99
C VAL A 127 -3.51 20.98 -18.31
N ARG A 128 -2.41 21.07 -19.08
CA ARG A 128 -2.32 21.87 -20.32
C ARG A 128 -2.62 21.09 -21.61
N GLN A 129 -3.05 19.82 -21.52
CA GLN A 129 -3.29 18.94 -22.67
C GLN A 129 -4.72 19.02 -23.22
#